data_AF-A0A7Y1TI69-F1
#
_entry.id   AF-A0A7Y1TI69-F1
#
_cell.length_a   1.000
_cell.length_b   1.000
_cell.length_c   1.000
_cell.angle_alpha   90.00
_cell.angle_beta   90.00
_cell.angle_gamma   90.00
#
_symmetry.space_group_name_H-M   'P 1'
#
loop_
_entity.id
_entity.type
_entity.pdbx_description
1 polymer ?
#
loop_
_entity_poly.entity_id
_entity_poly.type
_entity_poly.pdbx_seq_one_letter_code
_entity_poly.pdbx_strand_id
1 'polypeptide(L)'
;GGAISPGLHMRYKSLHEHTASLPLLDPSPFMELIGNTTENSIHSGVINGICREIDGVITQYQSRFEHLTVILTGGDGQFLSNRLKNTIFANSNFLLEGLNYLLEYNKR
;
A
#
# COMPACT_ATOMS: atom_id res chain seq x y z
N GLY A 1 -2.19 -13.56 -12.74
CA GLY A 1 -2.66 -12.17 -12.90
C GLY A 1 -2.88 -11.54 -11.54
N GLY A 2 -3.22 -10.25 -11.48
CA GLY A 2 -3.38 -9.50 -10.23
C GLY A 2 -4.30 -8.29 -10.37
N ALA A 3 -4.26 -7.39 -9.38
CA ALA A 3 -5.05 -6.16 -9.33
C ALA A 3 -4.14 -4.92 -9.27
N ILE A 4 -4.66 -3.78 -9.73
CA ILE A 4 -3.99 -2.48 -9.69
C ILE A 4 -4.94 -1.50 -9.00
N SER A 5 -4.41 -0.73 -8.05
CA SER A 5 -5.18 0.19 -7.21
C SER A 5 -4.39 1.48 -6.96
N PRO A 6 -5.05 2.63 -6.71
CA PRO A 6 -4.36 3.88 -6.35
C PRO A 6 -3.47 3.72 -5.12
N GLY A 7 -2.23 4.20 -5.23
CA GLY A 7 -1.28 4.28 -4.12
C GLY A 7 -1.63 5.35 -3.08
N LEU A 8 -0.87 5.40 -2.00
CA LEU A 8 -1.15 6.25 -0.83
C LEU A 8 -1.27 7.73 -1.20
N HIS A 9 -0.25 8.29 -1.84
CA HIS A 9 -0.21 9.70 -2.24
C HIS A 9 -1.29 10.06 -3.27
N MET A 10 -1.58 9.15 -4.20
CA MET A 10 -2.63 9.37 -5.21
C MET A 10 -4.01 9.53 -4.57
N ARG A 11 -4.30 8.81 -3.49
CA ARG A 11 -5.58 8.90 -2.77
C ARG A 11 -5.75 10.25 -2.05
N TYR A 12 -4.68 10.79 -1.47
CA TYR A 12 -4.74 12.15 -0.90
C TYR A 12 -4.94 13.20 -1.99
N LYS A 13 -4.16 13.08 -3.07
CA LYS A 13 -4.21 14.01 -4.19
C LYS A 13 -5.58 14.03 -4.87
N SER A 14 -6.19 12.86 -5.09
CA SER A 14 -7.52 12.78 -5.73
C SER A 14 -8.62 13.45 -4.90
N LEU A 15 -8.57 13.36 -3.57
CA LEU A 15 -9.52 14.05 -2.69
C LEU A 15 -9.40 15.56 -2.82
N HIS A 16 -8.17 16.08 -2.90
CA HIS A 16 -7.94 17.51 -3.07
C HIS A 16 -8.31 17.99 -4.49
N GLU A 17 -7.85 17.31 -5.53
CA GLU A 17 -8.02 17.75 -6.92
C GLU A 17 -9.46 17.63 -7.45
N HIS A 18 -10.26 16.72 -6.89
CA HIS A 18 -11.63 16.46 -7.34
C HIS A 18 -12.70 16.95 -6.36
N THR A 19 -12.33 17.81 -5.40
CA THR A 19 -13.31 18.48 -4.54
C THR A 19 -12.96 19.96 -4.38
N ALA A 20 -13.96 20.80 -4.10
CA ALA A 20 -13.76 22.24 -4.03
C ALA A 20 -13.08 22.71 -2.72
N SER A 21 -13.15 21.92 -1.64
CA SER A 21 -12.82 22.39 -0.29
C SER A 21 -11.96 21.44 0.54
N LEU A 22 -11.63 20.24 0.06
CA LEU A 22 -10.77 19.34 0.85
C LEU A 22 -9.30 19.78 0.74
N PRO A 23 -8.58 19.87 1.86
CA PRO A 23 -7.17 20.26 1.85
C PRO A 23 -6.30 19.15 1.25
N LEU A 24 -5.19 19.54 0.61
CA LEU A 24 -4.11 18.61 0.29
C LEU A 24 -3.35 18.28 1.57
N LEU A 25 -3.20 16.98 1.86
CA LEU A 25 -2.53 16.49 3.06
C LEU A 25 -1.47 15.46 2.68
N ASP A 26 -0.41 15.40 3.47
CA ASP A 26 0.60 14.35 3.40
C ASP A 26 0.24 13.17 4.32
N PRO A 27 0.75 11.96 4.05
CA PRO A 27 0.54 10.81 4.93
C PRO A 27 0.96 11.07 6.38
N SER A 28 0.05 10.82 7.32
CA SER A 28 0.24 11.06 8.75
C SER A 28 0.29 9.75 9.55
N PRO A 29 0.96 9.70 10.72
CA PRO A 29 0.90 8.56 11.63
C PRO A 29 -0.49 8.32 12.25
N PHE A 30 -1.52 9.10 11.93
CA PHE A 30 -2.90 8.94 12.40
C PHE A 30 -3.38 7.47 12.40
N MET A 31 -4.08 7.05 13.46
CA MET A 31 -4.49 5.65 13.68
C MET A 31 -5.97 5.48 14.03
N GLU A 32 -6.75 6.56 14.15
CA GLU A 32 -8.14 6.42 14.57
C GLU A 32 -9.05 6.03 13.40
N LEU A 33 -10.12 5.30 13.72
CA LEU A 33 -11.11 4.88 12.73
C LEU A 33 -12.13 5.97 12.39
N ILE A 34 -12.37 6.91 13.30
CA ILE A 34 -13.37 7.95 13.15
C ILE A 34 -12.65 9.29 13.25
N GLY A 35 -12.69 10.08 12.17
CA GLY A 35 -12.18 11.44 12.19
C GLY A 35 -13.19 12.42 12.79
N ASN A 36 -12.70 13.36 13.61
CA ASN A 36 -13.50 14.44 14.20
C ASN A 36 -13.28 15.81 13.51
N THR A 37 -12.34 15.89 12.58
CA THR A 37 -12.12 17.02 11.67
C THR A 37 -12.08 16.52 10.23
N THR A 38 -12.14 17.43 9.26
CA THR A 38 -11.98 17.09 7.83
C THR A 38 -10.66 16.37 7.59
N GLU A 39 -9.55 16.88 8.15
CA GLU A 39 -8.22 16.32 7.99
C GLU A 39 -8.11 14.92 8.59
N ASN A 40 -8.60 14.74 9.82
CA ASN A 40 -8.62 13.43 10.47
C ASN A 40 -9.53 12.44 9.73
N SER A 41 -10.63 12.91 9.13
CA SER A 41 -11.52 12.06 8.32
C SER A 41 -10.85 11.61 7.02
N ILE A 42 -10.09 12.50 6.36
CA ILE A 42 -9.28 12.16 5.19
C ILE A 42 -8.21 11.14 5.57
N HIS A 43 -7.42 11.41 6.63
CA HIS A 43 -6.40 10.47 7.11
C HIS A 43 -6.99 9.11 7.44
N SER A 44 -8.11 9.09 8.17
CA SER A 44 -8.80 7.85 8.52
C SER A 44 -9.23 7.07 7.28
N GLY A 45 -9.93 7.72 6.35
CA GLY A 45 -10.46 7.06 5.16
C GLY A 45 -9.34 6.52 4.25
N VAL A 46 -8.30 7.32 4.01
CA VAL A 46 -7.20 6.92 3.13
C VAL A 46 -6.34 5.83 3.76
N ILE A 47 -5.88 6.02 4.99
CA ILE A 47 -4.93 5.09 5.65
C ILE A 47 -5.65 3.80 6.05
N ASN A 48 -6.81 3.87 6.70
CA ASN A 48 -7.53 2.65 7.06
C ASN A 48 -8.05 1.94 5.83
N GLY A 49 -8.50 2.69 4.81
CA GLY A 49 -8.95 2.12 3.54
C GLY A 49 -7.87 1.27 2.87
N ILE A 50 -6.66 1.82 2.67
CA ILE A 50 -5.57 1.07 2.03
C ILE A 50 -5.12 -0.13 2.86
N CYS A 51 -5.03 0.00 4.19
CA CYS A 51 -4.66 -1.11 5.06
C CYS A 51 -5.69 -2.26 5.00
N ARG A 52 -6.99 -1.93 5.04
CA ARG A 52 -8.06 -2.93 4.95
C ARG A 52 -8.15 -3.56 3.57
N GLU A 53 -7.89 -2.79 2.51
CA GLU A 53 -7.82 -3.29 1.15
C GLU A 53 -6.71 -4.35 1.02
N ILE A 54 -5.51 -4.04 1.52
CA ILE A 54 -4.37 -4.97 1.50
C ILE A 54 -4.67 -6.23 2.33
N ASP A 55 -5.11 -6.08 3.58
CA ASP A 55 -5.44 -7.21 4.46
C ASP A 55 -6.56 -8.09 3.86
N GLY A 56 -7.58 -7.46 3.27
CA GLY A 56 -8.69 -8.15 2.62
C GLY A 56 -8.23 -8.96 1.41
N VAL A 57 -7.37 -8.37 0.56
CA VAL A 57 -6.79 -9.07 -0.59
C VAL A 57 -5.91 -10.24 -0.11
N ILE A 58 -5.02 -10.03 0.86
CA ILE A 58 -4.20 -11.11 1.44
C ILE A 58 -5.09 -12.26 1.92
N THR A 59 -6.16 -11.95 2.66
CA THR A 59 -7.12 -12.94 3.18
C THR A 59 -7.79 -13.73 2.05
N GLN A 60 -8.19 -13.07 0.95
CA GLN A 60 -8.78 -13.73 -0.21
C GLN A 60 -7.78 -14.64 -0.95
N TYR A 61 -6.50 -14.30 -0.97
CA TYR A 61 -5.47 -15.18 -1.54
C TYR A 61 -5.17 -16.35 -0.59
N GLN A 62 -5.10 -16.12 0.71
CA GLN A 62 -4.88 -17.17 1.71
C GLN A 62 -5.98 -18.24 1.69
N SER A 63 -7.23 -17.88 1.41
CA SER A 63 -8.32 -18.85 1.30
C SER A 63 -8.25 -19.72 0.05
N ARG A 64 -7.43 -19.34 -0.94
CA ARG A 64 -7.31 -20.03 -2.24
C ARG A 64 -6.01 -20.79 -2.40
N PHE A 65 -4.96 -20.42 -1.67
CA PHE A 65 -3.62 -20.95 -1.82
C PHE A 65 -3.05 -21.33 -0.46
N GLU A 66 -2.70 -22.61 -0.30
CA GLU A 66 -2.16 -23.18 0.94
C GLU A 66 -0.79 -22.58 1.32
N HIS A 67 0.02 -22.22 0.32
CA HIS A 67 1.32 -21.60 0.52
C HIS A 67 1.35 -20.22 -0.12
N LEU A 68 1.17 -19.18 0.70
CA LEU A 68 1.21 -17.79 0.27
C LEU A 68 2.42 -17.07 0.89
N THR A 69 3.27 -16.51 0.03
CA THR A 69 4.30 -15.55 0.43
C THR A 69 3.84 -14.16 0.04
N VAL A 70 3.73 -13.26 1.01
CA VAL A 70 3.36 -11.85 0.79
C VAL A 70 4.62 -11.01 0.84
N ILE A 71 4.91 -10.31 -0.26
CA ILE A 71 6.02 -9.39 -0.39
C ILE A 71 5.48 -7.96 -0.46
N LEU A 72 5.90 -7.11 0.48
CA LEU A 72 5.69 -5.66 0.41
C LEU A 72 6.97 -4.97 -0.05
N THR A 73 6.85 -4.11 -1.06
CA THR A 73 7.95 -3.34 -1.66
C THR A 73 7.42 -1.98 -2.14
N GLY A 74 8.32 -1.10 -2.59
CA GLY A 74 8.01 0.26 -3.02
C GLY A 74 8.17 1.32 -1.91
N GLY A 75 8.09 2.60 -2.29
CA GLY A 75 8.42 3.73 -1.41
C GLY A 75 7.51 3.89 -0.18
N ASP A 76 6.22 3.54 -0.32
CA ASP A 76 5.26 3.62 0.80
C ASP A 76 5.37 2.41 1.76
N GLY A 77 6.23 1.43 1.46
CA GLY A 77 6.32 0.16 2.18
C GLY A 77 6.58 0.33 3.68
N GLN A 78 7.48 1.23 4.06
CA GLN A 78 7.82 1.50 5.47
C GLN A 78 6.66 2.14 6.24
N PHE A 79 5.85 2.96 5.58
CA PHE A 79 4.67 3.58 6.21
C PHE A 79 3.58 2.53 6.47
N LEU A 80 3.35 1.65 5.49
CA LEU A 80 2.30 0.63 5.54
C LEU A 80 2.68 -0.55 6.45
N SER A 81 3.96 -0.90 6.53
CA SER A 81 4.40 -2.06 7.29
C SER A 81 4.12 -1.98 8.78
N ASN A 82 4.19 -0.79 9.36
CA ASN A 82 3.88 -0.60 10.78
C ASN A 82 2.39 -0.85 11.09
N ARG A 83 1.56 -0.96 10.05
CA ARG A 83 0.10 -1.07 10.13
C ARG A 83 -0.43 -2.41 9.66
N LEU A 84 0.38 -3.19 8.93
CA LEU A 84 0.03 -4.50 8.38
C LEU A 84 0.66 -5.61 9.20
N LYS A 85 -0.14 -6.58 9.67
CA LYS A 85 0.32 -7.62 10.60
C LYS A 85 1.03 -8.81 9.94
N ASN A 86 0.84 -9.03 8.63
CA ASN A 86 1.11 -10.31 7.98
C ASN A 86 2.00 -10.21 6.74
N THR A 87 3.10 -9.45 6.80
CA THR A 87 3.92 -9.23 5.59
C THR A 87 5.39 -9.57 5.81
N ILE A 88 5.97 -10.30 4.84
CA ILE A 88 7.41 -10.48 4.74
C ILE A 88 7.94 -9.31 3.90
N PHE A 89 8.90 -8.58 4.46
CA PHE A 89 9.54 -7.48 3.74
C PHE A 89 10.47 -8.04 2.68
N ALA A 90 10.30 -7.55 1.44
CA ALA A 90 11.38 -7.64 0.48
C ALA A 90 12.24 -6.38 0.53
N ASN A 91 13.50 -6.55 0.14
CA ASN A 91 14.42 -5.47 -0.12
C ASN A 91 13.78 -4.43 -1.07
N SER A 92 13.97 -3.14 -0.81
CA SER A 92 13.56 -2.05 -1.72
C SER A 92 14.06 -2.25 -3.15
N ASN A 93 15.15 -3.00 -3.31
CA ASN A 93 15.76 -3.34 -4.59
C ASN A 93 15.18 -4.59 -5.26
N PHE A 94 14.06 -5.15 -4.79
CA PHE A 94 13.49 -6.40 -5.31
C PHE A 94 13.33 -6.42 -6.84
N LEU A 95 12.86 -5.31 -7.42
CA LEU A 95 12.76 -5.16 -8.88
C LEU A 95 14.14 -5.20 -9.56
N LEU A 96 15.13 -4.48 -9.00
CA LEU A 96 16.49 -4.43 -9.54
C LEU A 96 17.17 -5.79 -9.45
N GLU A 97 16.97 -6.52 -8.35
CA GLU A 97 17.46 -7.89 -8.19
C GLU A 97 16.85 -8.82 -9.25
N GLY A 98 15.53 -8.73 -9.48
CA GLY A 98 14.85 -9.50 -10.52
C GLY A 98 15.36 -9.18 -11.93
N LEU A 99 15.56 -7.89 -12.24
CA LEU A 99 16.11 -7.46 -13.53
C LEU A 99 17.56 -7.93 -13.72
N ASN A 100 18.39 -7.85 -12.69
CA ASN A 100 19.76 -8.34 -12.75
C ASN A 100 19.79 -9.86 -12.94
N TYR A 101 18.92 -10.61 -12.25
CA TYR A 101 18.80 -12.06 -12.43
C TYR A 101 18.42 -12.43 -13.85
N LEU A 102 17.44 -11.71 -14.44
CA LEU A 102 17.06 -11.88 -15.84
C LEU A 102 18.23 -11.57 -16.78
N LEU A 103 18.97 -10.48 -16.53
CA LEU A 103 20.15 -10.13 -17.33
C LEU A 103 21.17 -11.27 -17.33
N GLU A 104 21.57 -11.75 -16.15
CA GLU A 104 22.54 -12.86 -16.02
C GLU A 104 22.05 -14.15 -16.68
N TYR A 105 20.76 -14.48 -16.55
CA TYR A 105 20.17 -15.66 -17.17
C TYR A 105 20.27 -15.64 -18.71
N ASN A 106 20.11 -14.46 -19.31
CA ASN A 106 20.13 -14.27 -20.77
C ASN A 106 21.52 -13.96 -21.35
N LYS A 107 22.59 -13.95 -20.56
CA LYS A 107 23.98 -13.81 -21.08
C LYS A 107 24.49 -15.06 -21.83
N ARG A 108 23.67 -16.08 -21.98
CA ARG A 108 23.96 -17.30 -22.75
C ARG A 108 23.69 -17.12 -24.24
#